data_AF-A0A2C9LZW8-F1
#
_entry.id   AF-A0A2C9LZW8-F1
#
_cell.length_a   1.000
_cell.length_b   1.000
_cell.length_c   1.000
_cell.angle_alpha   90.00
_cell.angle_beta   90.00
_cell.angle_gamma   90.00
#
_symmetry.space_group_name_H-M   'P 1'
#
loop_
_entity.id
_entity.type
_entity.pdbx_description
1 polymer ?
#
loop_
_entity_poly.entity_id
_entity_poly.type
_entity_poly.pdbx_seq_one_letter_code
_entity_poly.pdbx_strand_id
1 'polypeptide(L)'
;FMRKVYGILTAQLIVTTLMSGIFMLSDTLQDFVQTNHWMLTISIFATFGILLALMWKRHETPTNYILLGLFTLMESYAIGVVVTFYKVPSVIQAFLLTIGLTVGLTIYTLQSKKDFTSWHAPAVMCLYALVLASLIQVII
;
A
#
# COMPACT_ATOMS: atom_id res chain seq x y z
N PHE A 1 19.34 -12.24 0.45
CA PHE A 1 18.51 -11.14 0.99
C PHE A 1 17.51 -10.64 -0.05
N MET A 2 17.97 -10.00 -1.15
CA MET A 2 17.11 -9.42 -2.20
C MET A 2 16.01 -10.36 -2.72
N ARG A 3 16.34 -11.59 -3.15
CA ARG A 3 15.34 -12.56 -3.65
C ARG A 3 14.19 -12.82 -2.67
N LYS A 4 14.47 -12.84 -1.36
CA LYS A 4 13.45 -13.07 -0.32
C LYS A 4 12.54 -11.86 -0.17
N VAL A 5 13.12 -10.65 -0.14
CA VAL A 5 12.36 -9.39 0.00
C VAL A 5 11.47 -9.16 -1.22
N TYR A 6 12.02 -9.28 -2.44
CA TYR A 6 11.22 -9.14 -3.66
C TYR A 6 10.16 -10.23 -3.81
N GLY A 7 10.45 -11.47 -3.40
CA GLY A 7 9.44 -12.53 -3.40
C GLY A 7 8.23 -12.20 -2.50
N ILE A 8 8.49 -11.68 -1.30
CA ILE A 8 7.43 -11.25 -0.37
C ILE A 8 6.66 -10.07 -0.97
N LEU A 9 7.36 -9.05 -1.46
CA LEU A 9 6.73 -7.85 -2.02
C LEU A 9 5.84 -8.18 -3.24
N THR A 10 6.30 -9.05 -4.13
CA THR A 10 5.48 -9.52 -5.27
C THR A 10 4.24 -10.27 -4.79
N ALA A 11 4.35 -11.13 -3.77
CA ALA A 11 3.20 -11.82 -3.20
C ALA A 11 2.19 -10.83 -2.59
N GLN A 12 2.67 -9.80 -1.88
CA GLN A 12 1.82 -8.74 -1.33
C GLN A 12 1.07 -7.97 -2.42
N LEU A 13 1.77 -7.57 -3.50
CA LEU A 13 1.15 -6.89 -4.64
C LEU A 13 0.10 -7.76 -5.33
N ILE A 14 0.35 -9.07 -5.49
CA ILE A 14 -0.63 -10.00 -6.05
C ILE A 14 -1.88 -10.06 -5.16
N VAL A 15 -1.72 -10.22 -3.84
CA VAL A 15 -2.85 -10.24 -2.90
C VAL A 15 -3.66 -8.95 -2.99
N THR A 16 -3.00 -7.79 -3.00
CA THR A 16 -3.68 -6.49 -3.12
C THR A 16 -4.41 -6.34 -4.45
N THR A 17 -3.80 -6.77 -5.55
CA THR A 17 -4.40 -6.70 -6.89
C THR A 17 -5.63 -7.60 -6.99
N LEU A 18 -5.54 -8.84 -6.49
CA LEU A 18 -6.66 -9.79 -6.48
C LEU A 18 -7.82 -9.27 -5.62
N MET A 19 -7.53 -8.79 -4.41
CA MET A 19 -8.54 -8.22 -3.52
C MET A 19 -9.25 -7.03 -4.18
N SER A 20 -8.48 -6.12 -4.78
CA SER A 20 -9.02 -4.96 -5.49
C SER A 20 -9.88 -5.37 -6.69
N GLY A 21 -9.43 -6.37 -7.47
CA GLY A 21 -10.21 -6.92 -8.58
C GLY A 21 -11.52 -7.55 -8.13
N ILE A 22 -11.54 -8.31 -7.03
CA ILE A 22 -12.76 -8.91 -6.48
C ILE A 22 -13.78 -7.83 -6.11
N PHE A 23 -13.35 -6.75 -5.47
CA PHE A 23 -14.22 -5.65 -5.07
C PHE A 23 -14.76 -4.89 -6.29
N MET A 24 -13.92 -4.65 -7.30
CA MET A 24 -14.34 -3.94 -8.52
C MET A 24 -15.27 -4.74 -9.42
N LEU A 25 -15.17 -6.07 -9.40
CA LEU A 25 -15.96 -6.95 -10.29
C LEU A 25 -17.27 -7.42 -9.66
N SER A 26 -17.51 -7.16 -8.37
CA SER A 26 -18.71 -7.59 -7.65
C SER A 26 -19.54 -6.39 -7.21
N ASP A 27 -20.66 -6.15 -7.88
CA ASP A 27 -21.58 -5.06 -7.53
C ASP A 27 -22.09 -5.18 -6.08
N THR A 28 -22.37 -6.42 -5.63
CA THR A 28 -22.80 -6.69 -4.25
C THR A 28 -21.75 -6.26 -3.21
N LEU A 29 -20.46 -6.49 -3.48
CA LEU A 29 -19.40 -6.06 -2.56
C LEU A 29 -19.22 -4.55 -2.58
N GLN A 30 -19.34 -3.90 -3.75
CA GLN A 30 -19.29 -2.44 -3.87
C GLN A 30 -20.40 -1.80 -3.03
N ASP A 31 -21.65 -2.22 -3.23
CA ASP A 31 -22.80 -1.70 -2.48
C ASP A 31 -22.64 -1.91 -0.97
N PHE A 32 -22.13 -3.08 -0.56
CA PHE A 32 -21.92 -3.40 0.85
C PHE A 32 -20.90 -2.48 1.51
N VAL A 33 -19.74 -2.26 0.90
CA VAL A 33 -18.68 -1.44 1.50
C VAL A 33 -18.92 0.05 1.37
N GLN A 34 -19.63 0.47 0.32
CA GLN A 34 -20.12 1.84 0.18
C GLN A 34 -21.27 2.14 1.15
N THR A 35 -22.07 1.15 1.56
CA THR A 35 -23.06 1.38 2.63
C THR A 35 -22.37 1.43 4.01
N ASN A 36 -21.37 0.57 4.23
CA ASN A 36 -20.67 0.40 5.50
C ASN A 36 -19.32 1.13 5.56
N HIS A 37 -19.32 2.44 5.33
CA HIS A 37 -18.10 3.28 5.34
C HIS A 37 -17.23 3.12 6.60
N TRP A 38 -17.84 2.83 7.76
CA TRP A 38 -17.14 2.62 9.03
C TRP A 38 -16.12 1.47 8.96
N MET A 39 -16.33 0.48 8.10
CA MET A 39 -15.41 -0.65 7.93
C MET A 39 -14.08 -0.22 7.31
N LEU A 40 -14.10 0.76 6.40
CA LEU A 40 -12.88 1.35 5.85
C LEU A 40 -12.08 2.06 6.95
N THR A 41 -12.75 2.84 7.79
CA THR A 41 -12.12 3.56 8.90
C THR A 41 -11.44 2.60 9.86
N ILE A 42 -12.12 1.53 10.25
CA ILE A 42 -11.53 0.47 11.11
C ILE A 42 -10.32 -0.15 10.43
N SER A 43 -10.41 -0.47 9.14
CA SER A 43 -9.29 -1.06 8.41
C SER A 43 -8.07 -0.14 8.38
N ILE A 44 -8.27 1.18 8.18
CA ILE A 44 -7.18 2.16 8.18
C ILE A 44 -6.50 2.20 9.56
N PHE A 45 -7.27 2.33 10.65
CA PHE A 45 -6.72 2.34 12.01
C PHE A 45 -6.03 1.02 12.35
N ALA A 46 -6.59 -0.12 11.93
CA ALA A 46 -5.99 -1.43 12.09
C ALA A 46 -4.64 -1.52 11.35
N THR A 47 -4.57 -1.08 10.10
CA THR A 47 -3.33 -1.05 9.31
C THR A 47 -2.24 -0.24 10.00
N PHE A 48 -2.55 0.95 10.53
CA PHE A 48 -1.59 1.73 11.30
C PHE A 48 -1.17 1.05 12.61
N GLY A 49 -2.11 0.46 13.35
CA GLY A 49 -1.82 -0.27 14.59
C GLY A 49 -0.90 -1.47 14.34
N ILE A 50 -1.16 -2.25 13.30
CA ILE A 50 -0.32 -3.40 12.89
C ILE A 50 1.05 -2.90 12.42
N LEU A 51 1.12 -1.79 11.70
CA LEU A 51 2.39 -1.20 11.29
C LEU A 51 3.25 -0.81 12.50
N LEU A 52 2.66 -0.17 13.52
CA LEU A 52 3.36 0.16 14.77
C LEU A 52 3.88 -1.10 15.48
N ALA A 53 3.04 -2.13 15.58
CA ALA A 53 3.44 -3.42 16.15
C ALA A 53 4.56 -4.09 15.34
N LEU A 54 4.51 -4.00 14.01
CA LEU A 54 5.53 -4.51 13.10
C LEU A 54 6.85 -3.76 13.28
N MET A 55 6.84 -2.44 13.46
CA MET A 55 8.06 -1.67 13.74
C MET A 55 8.72 -2.10 15.04
N TRP A 56 7.94 -2.36 16.10
CA TRP A 56 8.45 -2.90 17.36
C TRP A 56 9.03 -4.30 17.17
N LYS A 57 8.28 -5.19 16.53
CA LYS A 57 8.62 -6.62 16.40
C LYS A 57 9.39 -6.97 15.12
N ARG A 58 9.96 -5.99 14.41
CA ARG A 58 10.60 -6.19 13.09
C ARG A 58 11.74 -7.22 13.08
N HIS A 59 12.43 -7.38 14.21
CA HIS A 59 13.57 -8.30 14.36
C HIS A 59 13.19 -9.68 14.92
N GLU A 60 11.94 -9.88 15.34
CA GLU A 60 11.47 -11.14 15.91
C GLU A 60 10.84 -12.05 14.84
N THR A 61 11.47 -13.19 14.58
CA THR A 61 10.94 -14.25 13.70
C THR A 61 10.30 -15.35 14.56
N PRO A 62 9.09 -15.84 14.27
CA PRO A 62 8.29 -15.65 13.05
C PRO A 62 7.25 -14.50 13.11
N THR A 63 7.14 -13.81 14.24
CA THR A 63 6.09 -12.80 14.49
C THR A 63 6.06 -11.70 13.44
N ASN A 64 7.23 -11.26 12.95
CA ASN A 64 7.34 -10.25 11.89
C ASN A 64 6.63 -10.65 10.58
N TYR A 65 6.73 -11.91 10.15
CA TYR A 65 6.09 -12.41 8.93
C TYR A 65 4.57 -12.51 9.09
N ILE A 66 4.10 -12.88 10.29
CA ILE A 66 2.66 -12.94 10.59
C ILE A 66 2.07 -11.52 10.59
N LEU A 67 2.72 -10.58 11.29
CA LEU A 67 2.32 -9.17 11.30
C LEU A 67 2.35 -8.56 9.90
N LEU A 68 3.36 -8.89 9.10
CA LEU A 68 3.47 -8.43 7.71
C LEU A 68 2.33 -8.96 6.84
N GLY A 69 1.97 -10.24 6.98
CA GLY A 69 0.82 -10.81 6.27
C GLY A 69 -0.50 -10.17 6.69
N LEU A 70 -0.71 -9.96 7.99
CA LEU A 70 -1.91 -9.30 8.51
C LEU A 70 -2.00 -7.84 8.03
N PHE A 71 -0.87 -7.13 8.03
CA PHE A 71 -0.77 -5.79 7.47
C PHE A 71 -1.21 -5.78 6.00
N THR A 72 -0.69 -6.69 5.18
CA THR A 72 -1.06 -6.79 3.76
C THR A 72 -2.54 -7.09 3.56
N LEU A 73 -3.16 -7.91 4.41
CA LEU A 73 -4.60 -8.21 4.30
C LEU A 73 -5.48 -7.00 4.66
N MET A 74 -5.10 -6.24 5.69
CA MET A 74 -5.84 -5.03 6.07
C MET A 74 -5.63 -3.90 5.04
N GLU A 75 -4.41 -3.77 4.52
CA GLU A 75 -4.10 -2.81 3.45
C GLU A 75 -4.80 -3.18 2.13
N SER A 76 -4.81 -4.46 1.74
CA SER A 76 -5.48 -4.91 0.51
C SER A 76 -7.00 -4.72 0.59
N TYR A 77 -7.61 -4.93 1.76
CA TYR A 77 -9.01 -4.59 2.00
C TYR A 77 -9.25 -3.09 1.84
N ALA A 78 -8.44 -2.24 2.47
CA ALA A 78 -8.59 -0.79 2.39
C ALA A 78 -8.49 -0.30 0.94
N ILE A 79 -7.48 -0.77 0.18
CA ILE A 79 -7.35 -0.47 -1.25
C ILE A 79 -8.54 -1.01 -2.03
N GLY A 80 -8.98 -2.23 -1.75
CA GLY A 80 -10.13 -2.86 -2.39
C GLY A 80 -11.42 -2.05 -2.23
N VAL A 81 -11.65 -1.46 -1.06
CA VAL A 81 -12.77 -0.53 -0.83
C VAL A 81 -12.56 0.77 -1.59
N VAL A 82 -11.37 1.37 -1.51
CA VAL A 82 -11.09 2.66 -2.18
C VAL A 82 -11.30 2.60 -3.69
N VAL A 83 -10.88 1.52 -4.36
CA VAL A 83 -11.04 1.40 -5.82
C VAL A 83 -12.51 1.33 -6.26
N THR A 84 -13.44 0.96 -5.37
CA THR A 84 -14.88 0.97 -5.67
C THR A 84 -15.45 2.37 -5.87
N PHE A 85 -14.79 3.40 -5.31
CA PHE A 85 -15.19 4.81 -5.48
C PHE A 85 -14.65 5.44 -6.78
N TYR A 86 -13.80 4.73 -7.52
CA TYR A 86 -13.20 5.21 -8.77
C TYR A 86 -13.71 4.42 -9.97
N LYS A 87 -13.75 5.07 -11.13
CA LYS A 87 -14.10 4.40 -12.39
C LYS A 87 -13.01 3.41 -12.78
N VAL A 88 -13.43 2.24 -13.28
CA VAL A 88 -12.52 1.16 -13.73
C VAL A 88 -11.38 1.65 -14.64
N PRO A 89 -11.60 2.51 -15.66
CA PRO A 89 -10.52 3.00 -16.50
C PRO A 89 -9.45 3.79 -15.73
N SER A 90 -9.85 4.59 -14.74
CA SER A 90 -8.93 5.37 -13.90
C SER A 90 -8.08 4.45 -13.01
N VAL A 91 -8.69 3.41 -12.45
CA VAL A 91 -7.97 2.44 -11.62
C VAL A 91 -6.95 1.66 -12.45
N ILE A 92 -7.31 1.21 -13.65
CA ILE A 92 -6.40 0.50 -14.56
C ILE A 92 -5.22 1.40 -14.96
N GLN A 93 -5.47 2.68 -15.27
CA GLN A 93 -4.40 3.64 -15.59
C GLN A 93 -3.43 3.81 -14.41
N ALA A 94 -3.95 4.01 -13.20
CA ALA A 94 -3.13 4.12 -11.99
C ALA A 94 -2.31 2.85 -11.75
N PHE A 95 -2.93 1.68 -11.88
CA PHE A 95 -2.27 0.39 -11.71
C PHE A 95 -1.10 0.18 -12.70
N LEU A 96 -1.33 0.46 -13.99
CA LEU A 96 -0.29 0.35 -15.02
C LEU A 96 0.89 1.30 -14.76
N LEU A 97 0.60 2.53 -14.33
CA LEU A 97 1.64 3.49 -13.94
C LEU A 97 2.43 3.00 -12.73
N THR A 98 1.77 2.50 -11.69
CA THR A 98 2.44 1.98 -10.48
C THR A 98 3.32 0.79 -10.80
N ILE A 99 2.86 -0.16 -11.61
CA ILE A 99 3.68 -1.30 -12.05
C ILE A 99 4.86 -0.83 -12.89
N GLY A 100 4.62 0.03 -13.88
CA GLY A 100 5.67 0.53 -14.77
C GLY A 100 6.79 1.25 -14.00
N LEU A 101 6.41 2.12 -13.07
CA LEU A 101 7.35 2.83 -12.20
C LEU A 101 8.09 1.87 -11.25
N THR A 102 7.38 0.93 -10.61
CA THR A 102 7.98 -0.01 -9.65
C THR A 102 8.99 -0.92 -10.34
N VAL A 103 8.64 -1.47 -11.52
CA VAL A 103 9.54 -2.33 -12.31
C VAL A 103 10.71 -1.52 -12.85
N GLY A 104 10.47 -0.35 -13.43
CA GLY A 104 11.53 0.51 -13.98
C GLY A 104 12.54 0.94 -12.91
N LEU A 105 12.05 1.41 -11.75
CA LEU A 105 12.91 1.76 -10.61
C LEU A 105 13.62 0.53 -10.04
N THR A 106 12.94 -0.62 -9.95
CA THR A 106 13.58 -1.87 -9.51
C THR A 106 14.76 -2.23 -10.41
N ILE A 107 14.57 -2.25 -11.73
CA ILE A 107 15.65 -2.53 -12.70
C ILE A 107 16.79 -1.52 -12.55
N TYR A 108 16.46 -0.23 -12.45
CA TYR A 108 17.45 0.83 -12.25
C TYR A 108 18.26 0.63 -10.96
N THR A 109 17.61 0.34 -9.83
CA THR A 109 18.30 0.12 -8.54
C THR A 109 19.15 -1.15 -8.52
N LEU A 110 18.76 -2.19 -9.28
CA LEU A 110 19.56 -3.41 -9.40
C LEU A 110 20.81 -3.23 -10.27
N GLN A 111 20.81 -2.27 -11.21
CA GLN A 111 21.95 -2.00 -12.10
C GLN A 111 22.83 -0.85 -11.60
N SER A 112 22.23 0.14 -10.95
CA SER A 112 22.92 1.37 -10.54
C SER A 112 23.70 1.17 -9.24
N LYS A 113 24.94 1.68 -9.20
CA LYS A 113 25.78 1.77 -7.99
C LYS A 113 25.67 3.13 -7.29
N LYS A 114 24.68 3.95 -7.69
CA LYS A 114 24.53 5.30 -7.14
C LYS A 114 24.11 5.23 -5.68
N ASP A 115 24.89 5.87 -4.82
CA ASP A 115 24.57 6.00 -3.40
C ASP A 115 23.54 7.13 -3.21
N PHE A 116 22.38 6.77 -2.65
CA PHE A 116 21.28 7.70 -2.36
C PHE A 116 21.33 8.25 -0.94
N THR A 117 22.44 8.07 -0.20
CA THR A 117 22.55 8.52 1.20
C THR A 117 22.29 10.02 1.38
N SER A 118 22.66 10.87 0.42
CA SER A 118 22.36 12.31 0.50
C SER A 118 20.90 12.69 0.20
N TRP A 119 20.09 11.77 -0.32
CA TRP A 119 18.69 12.02 -0.71
C TRP A 119 17.69 11.84 0.43
N HIS A 120 18.12 11.34 1.60
CA HIS A 120 17.23 11.13 2.75
C HIS A 120 16.56 12.43 3.22
N ALA A 121 17.33 13.51 3.41
CA ALA A 121 16.81 14.79 3.90
C ALA A 121 15.73 15.40 2.97
N PRO A 122 15.97 15.58 1.65
CA PRO A 122 14.94 16.12 0.76
C PRO A 122 13.73 15.18 0.62
N ALA A 123 13.92 13.85 0.67
CA ALA A 123 12.81 12.90 0.62
C ALA A 123 11.89 13.00 1.85
N VAL A 124 12.47 13.12 3.06
CA VAL A 124 11.70 13.29 4.31
C VAL A 124 10.97 14.64 4.31
N MET A 125 11.62 15.71 3.85
CA MET A 125 10.97 17.03 3.75
C MET A 125 9.80 17.03 2.76
N CYS A 126 9.96 16.36 1.61
CA CYS A 126 8.89 16.19 0.64
C CYS A 126 7.71 15.42 1.24
N LEU A 127 7.98 14.32 1.95
CA LEU A 127 6.95 13.54 2.64
C LEU A 127 6.20 14.39 3.68
N TYR A 128 6.91 15.15 4.50
CA TYR A 128 6.30 16.01 5.52
C TYR A 128 5.39 17.08 4.88
N ALA A 129 5.83 17.71 3.79
CA ALA A 129 5.02 18.66 3.04
C ALA A 129 3.73 18.03 2.49
N LEU A 130 3.81 16.81 1.93
CA LEU A 130 2.65 16.07 1.42
C LEU A 130 1.66 15.71 2.54
N VAL A 131 2.15 15.29 3.71
CA VAL A 131 1.29 14.98 4.87
C VAL A 131 0.59 16.23 5.42
N LEU A 132 1.30 17.36 5.51
CA LEU A 132 0.67 18.61 5.93
C LEU A 132 -0.38 19.09 4.91
N ALA A 133 -0.05 19.01 3.62
CA ALA A 133 -0.98 19.38 2.56
C ALA A 133 -2.26 18.52 2.57
N SER A 134 -2.13 17.20 2.81
CA SER A 134 -3.30 16.32 2.89
C SER A 134 -4.17 16.63 4.11
N LEU A 135 -3.59 16.93 5.27
CA LEU A 135 -4.35 17.35 6.46
C LEU A 135 -5.10 18.67 6.23
N ILE A 136 -4.47 19.64 5.57
CA ILE A 136 -5.12 20.91 5.21
C ILE A 136 -6.31 20.67 4.28
N GLN A 137 -6.16 19.80 3.26
CA GLN A 137 -7.24 19.46 2.33
C GLN A 137 -8.42 18.72 2.99
N VAL A 138 -8.24 18.09 4.15
CA VAL A 138 -9.32 17.45 4.90
C VAL A 138 -10.17 18.48 5.67
N ILE A 139 -9.59 19.65 6.01
CA ILE A 139 -10.26 20.70 6.80
C ILE A 139 -11.00 21.71 5.89
N ILE A 140 -10.46 21.96 4.69
CA ILE A 140 -11.05 22.87 3.68
C ILE A 140 -12.15 22.15 2.91
#